data_AF-A0A7W7I486-F1
#
_entry.id   AF-A0A7W7I486-F1
#
_cell.length_a   1.000
_cell.length_b   1.000
_cell.length_c   1.000
_cell.angle_alpha   90.00
_cell.angle_beta   90.00
_cell.angle_gamma   90.00
#
_symmetry.space_group_name_H-M   'P 1'
#
loop_
_entity.id
_entity.type
_entity.pdbx_description
1 polymer ?
#
loop_
_entity_poly.entity_id
_entity_poly.type
_entity_poly.pdbx_seq_one_letter_code
_entity_poly.pdbx_strand_id
1 'polypeptide(L)'
;MPIKPLRGGEPIPLDSPDDVAALVGHLSRGDREPAWLGTHFAYLAGTRPEWFQPHQETVIADPRLLARLDLSFADLRVLFDGASDRCVELLYRRLRDRWSFGEAWALSAIGTDAALVAIADDVRQGGDREVYEESGIWIPPAGPAEYRFTPHRQVITLEAGDFPAADHPVGLPLDRVVRDPSTSPVSWHYLSLRLADIPGLPAWPATHAHLIGLNSWCMWTLFAEVDSDGRYEAEQAVFEDETDDEIGGDPTTGRAVLRPYGPDLLYCNGHVDLTPGVVGTVGGPPLGIYPNPSCPSCKRLMFHTATVSHHIREYGDGWRSLYLCEDCHTVAVTATGWN
;
A
#
# COMPACT_ATOMS: atom_id res chain seq x y z
N MET A 1 -13.60 -19.25 -4.88
CA MET A 1 -14.02 -18.46 -6.06
C MET A 1 -12.95 -18.60 -7.12
N PRO A 2 -13.26 -18.69 -8.42
CA PRO A 2 -12.20 -18.75 -9.43
C PRO A 2 -11.44 -17.42 -9.48
N ILE A 3 -10.11 -17.50 -9.44
CA ILE A 3 -9.21 -16.37 -9.65
C ILE A 3 -9.53 -15.76 -11.02
N LYS A 4 -9.60 -14.44 -11.12
CA LYS A 4 -9.71 -13.73 -12.40
C LYS A 4 -8.40 -12.99 -12.65
N PRO A 5 -7.48 -13.54 -13.47
CA PRO A 5 -6.21 -12.90 -13.77
C PRO A 5 -6.44 -11.56 -14.48
N LEU A 6 -5.66 -10.54 -14.09
CA LEU A 6 -5.76 -9.18 -14.67
C LEU A 6 -5.52 -9.13 -16.20
N ARG A 7 -4.85 -10.14 -16.75
CA ARG A 7 -4.62 -10.31 -18.19
C ARG A 7 -5.07 -11.71 -18.58
N GLY A 8 -5.92 -11.81 -19.61
CA GLY A 8 -6.65 -13.03 -19.97
C GLY A 8 -5.83 -14.32 -19.98
N GLY A 9 -6.48 -15.42 -19.61
CA GLY A 9 -5.92 -16.76 -19.52
C GLY A 9 -6.81 -17.61 -18.60
N GLU A 10 -6.88 -18.91 -18.86
CA GLU A 10 -7.61 -19.82 -17.96
C GLU A 10 -6.88 -19.85 -16.60
N PRO A 11 -7.56 -19.50 -15.50
CA PRO A 11 -6.93 -19.49 -14.17
C PRO A 11 -6.53 -20.89 -13.75
N ILE A 12 -5.44 -21.01 -13.00
CA ILE A 12 -5.11 -22.24 -12.30
C ILE A 12 -5.94 -22.26 -11.00
N PRO A 13 -6.72 -23.32 -10.72
CA PRO A 13 -7.36 -23.50 -9.43
C PRO A 13 -6.30 -23.46 -8.32
N LEU A 14 -6.61 -22.81 -7.19
CA LEU A 14 -5.76 -22.82 -6.00
C LEU A 14 -6.51 -23.50 -4.85
N ASP A 15 -6.79 -24.79 -5.04
CA ASP A 15 -7.63 -25.58 -4.13
C ASP A 15 -6.79 -26.56 -3.27
N SER A 16 -5.52 -26.76 -3.62
CA SER A 16 -4.60 -27.67 -2.94
C SER A 16 -3.12 -27.21 -3.00
N PRO A 17 -2.25 -27.76 -2.13
CA PRO A 17 -0.79 -27.54 -2.23
C PRO A 17 -0.17 -27.97 -3.57
N ASP A 18 -0.73 -28.99 -4.24
CA ASP A 18 -0.23 -29.45 -5.54
C ASP A 18 -0.40 -28.37 -6.64
N ASP A 19 -1.43 -27.53 -6.51
CA ASP A 19 -1.64 -26.40 -7.41
C ASP A 19 -0.56 -25.32 -7.24
N VAL A 20 -0.07 -25.13 -6.01
CA VAL A 20 1.05 -24.22 -5.72
C VAL A 20 2.33 -24.76 -6.36
N ALA A 21 2.58 -26.07 -6.28
CA ALA A 21 3.70 -26.68 -6.97
C ALA A 21 3.61 -26.50 -8.50
N ALA A 22 2.41 -26.58 -9.08
CA ALA A 22 2.18 -26.31 -10.49
C ALA A 22 2.47 -24.84 -10.86
N LEU A 23 2.05 -23.88 -10.04
CA LEU A 23 2.37 -22.45 -10.19
C LEU A 23 3.88 -22.18 -10.15
N VAL A 24 4.58 -22.75 -9.16
CA VAL A 24 6.04 -22.66 -9.05
C VAL A 24 6.72 -23.33 -10.26
N GLY A 25 6.10 -24.38 -10.82
CA GLY A 25 6.51 -24.98 -12.08
C GLY A 25 6.42 -24.03 -13.27
N HIS A 26 5.33 -23.27 -13.39
CA HIS A 26 5.17 -22.23 -14.43
C HIS A 26 6.15 -21.06 -14.24
N LEU A 27 6.34 -20.65 -12.98
CA LEU A 27 7.37 -19.68 -12.62
C LEU A 27 8.75 -20.19 -13.02
N SER A 28 9.05 -21.47 -12.83
CA SER A 28 10.33 -22.07 -13.24
C SER A 28 10.51 -22.14 -14.75
N ARG A 29 9.44 -22.48 -15.49
CA ARG A 29 9.53 -22.75 -16.93
C ARG A 29 9.67 -21.52 -17.82
N GLY A 30 9.21 -20.35 -17.42
CA GLY A 30 9.18 -19.22 -18.37
C GLY A 30 7.91 -19.12 -19.19
N ASP A 31 6.92 -19.98 -18.96
CA ASP A 31 5.84 -20.22 -19.92
C ASP A 31 4.59 -19.37 -19.70
N ARG A 32 4.59 -18.51 -18.68
CA ARG A 32 3.52 -17.57 -18.35
C ARG A 32 4.06 -16.17 -18.08
N GLU A 33 3.24 -15.18 -18.40
CA GLU A 33 3.48 -13.76 -18.11
C GLU A 33 3.62 -13.52 -16.60
N PRO A 34 4.63 -12.74 -16.14
CA PRO A 34 4.82 -12.44 -14.72
C PRO A 34 3.57 -11.87 -14.04
N ALA A 35 2.88 -10.90 -14.63
CA ALA A 35 1.66 -10.32 -14.07
C ALA A 35 0.52 -11.33 -13.88
N TRP A 36 0.44 -12.33 -14.77
CA TRP A 36 -0.54 -13.42 -14.65
C TRP A 36 -0.21 -14.33 -13.46
N LEU A 37 1.07 -14.68 -13.28
CA LEU A 37 1.55 -15.44 -12.11
C LEU A 37 1.40 -14.64 -10.82
N GLY A 38 1.70 -13.34 -10.87
CA GLY A 38 1.55 -12.39 -9.76
C GLY A 38 0.14 -12.40 -9.18
N THR A 39 -0.89 -12.42 -10.03
CA THR A 39 -2.29 -12.51 -9.54
C THR A 39 -2.55 -13.78 -8.72
N HIS A 40 -1.96 -14.93 -9.12
CA HIS A 40 -2.15 -16.19 -8.39
C HIS A 40 -1.34 -16.22 -7.10
N PHE A 41 -0.10 -15.73 -7.12
CA PHE A 41 0.72 -15.66 -5.92
C PHE A 41 0.21 -14.63 -4.90
N ALA A 42 -0.37 -13.51 -5.36
CA ALA A 42 -1.05 -12.55 -4.48
C ALA A 42 -2.30 -13.18 -3.84
N TYR A 43 -3.10 -13.91 -4.61
CA TYR A 43 -4.22 -14.68 -4.05
C TYR A 43 -3.73 -15.73 -3.03
N LEU A 44 -2.63 -16.44 -3.33
CA LEU A 44 -2.02 -17.42 -2.43
C LEU A 44 -1.58 -16.75 -1.12
N ALA A 45 -0.89 -15.61 -1.21
CA ALA A 45 -0.47 -14.81 -0.06
C ALA A 45 -1.65 -14.40 0.82
N GLY A 46 -2.76 -13.96 0.20
CA GLY A 46 -3.95 -13.53 0.92
C GLY A 46 -4.80 -14.67 1.52
N THR A 47 -4.64 -15.91 1.10
CA THR A 47 -5.58 -17.00 1.45
C THR A 47 -4.95 -18.23 2.10
N ARG A 48 -3.81 -18.70 1.60
CA ARG A 48 -3.13 -19.95 1.99
C ARG A 48 -1.60 -19.81 1.92
N PRO A 49 -1.00 -18.78 2.55
CA PRO A 49 0.44 -18.54 2.44
C PRO A 49 1.28 -19.73 2.93
N GLU A 50 0.77 -20.53 3.87
CA GLU A 50 1.42 -21.74 4.38
C GLU A 50 1.70 -22.79 3.29
N TRP A 51 0.91 -22.83 2.20
CA TRP A 51 1.16 -23.76 1.10
C TRP A 51 2.37 -23.37 0.25
N PHE A 52 2.83 -22.12 0.32
CA PHE A 52 4.04 -21.67 -0.36
C PHE A 52 5.33 -22.03 0.39
N GLN A 53 5.24 -22.28 1.70
CA GLN A 53 6.40 -22.52 2.57
C GLN A 53 7.39 -23.57 2.02
N PRO A 54 6.97 -24.72 1.45
CA PRO A 54 7.89 -25.71 0.87
C PRO A 54 8.69 -25.20 -0.34
N HIS A 55 8.22 -24.15 -1.00
CA HIS A 55 8.81 -23.58 -2.21
C HIS A 55 9.60 -22.29 -1.95
N GLN A 56 9.42 -21.68 -0.76
CA GLN A 56 10.01 -20.40 -0.37
C GLN A 56 11.51 -20.34 -0.62
N GLU A 57 12.29 -21.28 -0.08
CA GLU A 57 13.75 -21.30 -0.28
C GLU A 57 14.13 -21.51 -1.75
N THR A 58 13.40 -22.36 -2.48
CA THR A 58 13.69 -22.62 -3.91
C THR A 58 13.54 -21.34 -4.73
N VAL A 59 12.49 -20.57 -4.48
CA VAL A 59 12.22 -19.34 -5.22
C VAL A 59 13.19 -18.22 -4.82
N ILE A 60 13.51 -18.06 -3.54
CA ILE A 60 14.50 -17.07 -3.08
C ILE A 60 15.91 -17.42 -3.58
N ALA A 61 16.27 -18.71 -3.60
CA ALA A 61 17.59 -19.18 -4.00
C ALA A 61 17.91 -18.95 -5.48
N ASP A 62 16.90 -18.81 -6.36
CA ASP A 62 17.09 -18.55 -7.79
C ASP A 62 16.68 -17.12 -8.16
N PRO A 63 17.65 -16.24 -8.50
CA PRO A 63 17.35 -14.84 -8.84
C PRO A 63 16.46 -14.70 -10.08
N ARG A 64 16.40 -15.70 -10.97
CA ARG A 64 15.51 -15.67 -12.14
C ARG A 64 14.06 -15.92 -11.77
N LEU A 65 13.82 -16.76 -10.75
CA LEU A 65 12.47 -16.99 -10.23
C LEU A 65 12.00 -15.78 -9.46
N LEU A 66 12.87 -15.24 -8.60
CA LEU A 66 12.59 -14.04 -7.83
C LEU A 66 12.24 -12.85 -8.73
N ALA A 67 13.01 -12.60 -9.79
CA ALA A 67 12.74 -11.50 -10.73
C ALA A 67 11.43 -11.66 -11.53
N ARG A 68 10.80 -12.84 -11.51
CA ARG A 68 9.54 -13.12 -12.22
C ARG A 68 8.34 -13.17 -11.28
N LEU A 69 8.56 -13.07 -9.98
CA LEU A 69 7.49 -12.79 -9.02
C LEU A 69 7.13 -11.31 -9.13
N ASP A 70 6.16 -11.02 -9.99
CA ASP A 70 5.54 -9.69 -10.11
C ASP A 70 4.54 -9.50 -8.98
N LEU A 71 5.07 -9.23 -7.78
CA LEU A 71 4.33 -9.15 -6.53
C LEU A 71 4.55 -7.81 -5.84
N SER A 72 3.54 -7.38 -5.09
CA SER A 72 3.71 -6.24 -4.19
C SER A 72 4.59 -6.64 -3.00
N PHE A 73 5.15 -5.64 -2.31
CA PHE A 73 5.90 -5.90 -1.09
C PHE A 73 5.04 -6.53 0.03
N ALA A 74 3.71 -6.31 0.07
CA ALA A 74 2.82 -7.05 0.99
C ALA A 74 2.91 -8.56 0.74
N ASP A 75 2.71 -8.94 -0.52
CA ASP A 75 2.60 -10.33 -0.89
C ASP A 75 3.93 -11.03 -0.63
N LEU A 76 5.04 -10.37 -0.97
CA LEU A 76 6.38 -10.86 -0.65
C LEU A 76 6.56 -11.02 0.86
N ARG A 77 6.17 -10.04 1.66
CA ARG A 77 6.31 -10.10 3.13
C ARG A 77 5.53 -11.27 3.72
N VAL A 78 4.37 -11.61 3.17
CA VAL A 78 3.60 -12.77 3.62
C VAL A 78 4.24 -14.09 3.14
N LEU A 79 4.66 -14.16 1.88
CA LEU A 79 5.19 -15.40 1.30
C LEU A 79 6.62 -15.72 1.77
N PHE A 80 7.41 -14.70 2.10
CA PHE A 80 8.82 -14.84 2.51
C PHE A 80 9.04 -14.69 4.01
N ASP A 81 7.98 -14.41 4.79
CA ASP A 81 8.07 -14.31 6.25
C ASP A 81 8.80 -15.51 6.85
N GLY A 82 9.77 -15.23 7.72
CA GLY A 82 10.49 -16.26 8.44
C GLY A 82 11.36 -17.19 7.59
N ALA A 83 11.71 -16.80 6.36
CA ALA A 83 12.62 -17.60 5.54
C ALA A 83 13.96 -17.84 6.24
N SER A 84 14.59 -18.97 5.92
CA SER A 84 15.79 -19.46 6.61
C SER A 84 16.97 -18.50 6.52
N ASP A 85 17.88 -18.54 7.50
CA ASP A 85 19.14 -17.78 7.48
C ASP A 85 19.95 -18.04 6.20
N ARG A 86 19.82 -19.24 5.62
CA ARG A 86 20.40 -19.57 4.31
C ARG A 86 19.86 -18.67 3.19
N CYS A 87 18.56 -18.37 3.18
CA CYS A 87 17.97 -17.43 2.23
C CYS A 87 18.54 -16.02 2.41
N VAL A 88 18.68 -15.58 3.66
CA VAL A 88 19.30 -14.29 4.01
C VAL A 88 20.74 -14.22 3.50
N GLU A 89 21.57 -15.22 3.79
CA GLU A 89 22.97 -15.28 3.33
C GLU A 89 23.07 -15.25 1.80
N LEU A 90 22.18 -15.96 1.10
CA LEU A 90 22.15 -15.99 -0.36
C LEU A 90 21.81 -14.63 -0.95
N LEU A 91 20.75 -13.97 -0.46
CA LEU A 91 20.35 -12.64 -0.93
C LEU A 91 21.41 -11.60 -0.59
N TYR A 92 21.92 -11.61 0.64
CA TYR A 92 22.93 -10.67 1.09
C TYR A 92 24.23 -10.79 0.27
N ARG A 93 24.68 -12.02 -0.03
CA ARG A 93 25.85 -12.22 -0.90
C ARG A 93 25.61 -11.63 -2.30
N ARG A 94 24.43 -11.87 -2.89
CA ARG A 94 24.14 -11.36 -4.24
C ARG A 94 24.05 -9.84 -4.27
N LEU A 95 23.43 -9.22 -3.28
CA LEU A 95 23.39 -7.76 -3.14
C LEU A 95 24.80 -7.15 -3.09
N ARG A 96 25.72 -7.80 -2.38
CA ARG A 96 27.13 -7.41 -2.35
C ARG A 96 27.86 -7.57 -3.69
N ASP A 97 27.54 -8.62 -4.44
CA ASP A 97 28.14 -8.88 -5.75
C ASP A 97 27.59 -7.92 -6.82
N ARG A 98 26.27 -7.68 -6.78
CA ARG A 98 25.55 -6.77 -7.65
C ARG A 98 24.22 -6.39 -7.00
N TRP A 99 24.10 -5.12 -6.63
CA TRP A 99 22.87 -4.60 -6.07
C TRP A 99 21.68 -4.75 -7.02
N SER A 100 20.54 -5.14 -6.47
CA SER A 100 19.27 -5.34 -7.17
C SER A 100 18.10 -4.97 -6.26
N PHE A 101 17.20 -4.13 -6.75
CA PHE A 101 15.98 -3.73 -6.04
C PHE A 101 15.17 -4.95 -5.58
N GLY A 102 14.94 -5.93 -6.46
CA GLY A 102 14.15 -7.12 -6.14
C GLY A 102 14.79 -8.00 -5.05
N GLU A 103 16.12 -8.02 -4.94
CA GLU A 103 16.82 -8.76 -3.88
C GLU A 103 16.77 -8.01 -2.54
N ALA A 104 16.89 -6.68 -2.56
CA ALA A 104 16.73 -5.84 -1.38
C ALA A 104 15.30 -5.92 -0.84
N TRP A 105 14.29 -5.92 -1.72
CA TRP A 105 12.89 -6.16 -1.36
C TRP A 105 12.65 -7.55 -0.80
N ALA A 106 13.20 -8.59 -1.42
CA ALA A 106 13.09 -9.96 -0.89
C ALA A 106 13.73 -10.08 0.49
N LEU A 107 14.92 -9.50 0.68
CA LEU A 107 15.60 -9.49 1.97
C LEU A 107 14.77 -8.74 3.04
N SER A 108 14.17 -7.61 2.66
CA SER A 108 13.27 -6.82 3.50
C SER A 108 11.97 -7.56 3.85
N ALA A 109 11.54 -8.51 3.02
CA ALA A 109 10.33 -9.28 3.22
C ALA A 109 10.51 -10.47 4.18
N ILE A 110 11.74 -10.98 4.35
CA ILE A 110 12.04 -12.14 5.22
C ILE A 110 11.79 -11.83 6.71
N GLY A 111 12.24 -10.66 7.15
CA GLY A 111 11.92 -10.12 8.48
C GLY A 111 12.44 -10.84 9.71
N THR A 112 13.40 -11.76 9.56
CA THR A 112 14.12 -12.37 10.68
C THR A 112 15.20 -11.43 11.23
N ASP A 113 15.66 -11.69 12.45
CA ASP A 113 16.79 -10.95 13.05
C ASP A 113 18.04 -11.00 12.16
N ALA A 114 18.30 -12.15 11.52
CA ALA A 114 19.40 -12.29 10.57
C ALA A 114 19.23 -11.39 9.35
N ALA A 115 18.01 -11.29 8.79
CA ALA A 115 17.72 -10.40 7.68
C ALA A 115 17.93 -8.92 8.08
N LEU A 116 17.45 -8.52 9.26
CA LEU A 116 17.62 -7.16 9.77
C LEU A 116 19.09 -6.79 10.03
N VAL A 117 19.90 -7.75 10.50
CA VAL A 117 21.36 -7.57 10.61
C VAL A 117 22.00 -7.41 9.24
N ALA A 118 21.62 -8.26 8.27
CA ALA A 118 22.16 -8.20 6.90
C ALA A 118 21.82 -6.87 6.20
N ILE A 119 20.60 -6.37 6.35
CA ILE A 119 20.17 -5.08 5.81
C ILE A 119 21.02 -3.93 6.37
N ALA A 120 21.20 -3.90 7.70
CA ALA A 120 22.01 -2.86 8.32
C ALA A 120 23.48 -2.93 7.89
N ASP A 121 24.02 -4.12 7.65
CA ASP A 121 25.38 -4.30 7.13
C ASP A 121 25.49 -3.89 5.65
N ASP A 122 24.53 -4.26 4.80
CA ASP A 122 24.44 -3.85 3.38
C ASP A 122 24.50 -2.33 3.23
N VAL A 123 23.65 -1.61 3.97
CA VAL A 123 23.61 -0.14 3.93
C VAL A 123 24.91 0.49 4.44
N ARG A 124 25.55 -0.08 5.46
CA ARG A 124 26.85 0.40 5.94
C ARG A 124 27.97 0.17 4.93
N GLN A 125 27.81 -0.81 4.05
CA GLN A 125 28.76 -1.12 2.97
C GLN A 125 28.46 -0.37 1.67
N GLY A 126 27.45 0.53 1.67
CA GLY A 126 27.11 1.37 0.53
C GLY A 126 25.90 0.90 -0.28
N GLY A 127 25.13 -0.07 0.22
CA GLY A 127 23.81 -0.43 -0.31
C GLY A 127 22.81 0.73 -0.20
N ASP A 128 21.74 0.65 -0.98
CA ASP A 128 20.72 1.70 -1.07
C ASP A 128 19.83 1.72 0.19
N ARG A 129 20.09 2.69 1.08
CA ARG A 129 19.31 2.93 2.30
C ARG A 129 17.84 3.19 2.00
N GLU A 130 17.56 3.95 0.95
CA GLU A 130 16.23 4.47 0.66
C GLU A 130 15.24 3.33 0.43
N VAL A 131 15.64 2.32 -0.34
CA VAL A 131 14.80 1.13 -0.64
C VAL A 131 14.37 0.38 0.63
N TYR A 132 15.27 0.21 1.60
CA TYR A 132 14.95 -0.43 2.87
C TYR A 132 14.07 0.44 3.75
N GLU A 133 14.40 1.74 3.84
CA GLU A 133 13.63 2.70 4.63
C GLU A 133 12.20 2.82 4.09
N GLU A 134 12.02 2.94 2.77
CA GLU A 134 10.72 2.95 2.08
C GLU A 134 9.91 1.67 2.27
N SER A 135 10.56 0.55 2.62
CA SER A 135 9.91 -0.73 2.96
C SER A 135 9.47 -0.79 4.44
N GLY A 136 9.65 0.30 5.20
CA GLY A 136 9.30 0.40 6.61
C GLY A 136 10.37 -0.13 7.57
N ILE A 137 11.63 -0.18 7.14
CA ILE A 137 12.76 -0.66 7.94
C ILE A 137 13.64 0.53 8.33
N TRP A 138 13.75 0.80 9.62
CA TRP A 138 14.68 1.79 10.13
C TRP A 138 16.08 1.19 10.27
N ILE A 139 17.08 1.92 9.78
CA ILE A 139 18.48 1.50 9.86
C ILE A 139 19.24 2.46 10.79
N PRO A 140 19.45 2.10 12.07
CA PRO A 140 20.19 2.92 13.00
C PRO A 140 21.68 3.01 12.63
N PRO A 141 22.40 4.06 13.11
CA PRO A 141 23.83 4.21 12.85
C PRO A 141 24.67 2.99 13.26
N ALA A 142 24.26 2.29 14.33
CA ALA A 142 24.89 1.07 14.83
C ALA A 142 23.81 0.07 15.28
N GLY A 143 24.12 -1.24 15.25
CA GLY A 143 23.18 -2.32 15.60
C GLY A 143 22.43 -2.93 14.40
N PRO A 144 21.47 -3.84 14.63
CA PRO A 144 20.61 -4.36 13.58
C PRO A 144 19.66 -3.29 13.04
N ALA A 145 19.07 -3.52 11.87
CA ALA A 145 17.91 -2.75 11.43
C ALA A 145 16.68 -3.13 12.26
N GLU A 146 15.64 -2.31 12.22
CA GLU A 146 14.42 -2.51 12.99
C GLU A 146 13.20 -2.24 12.10
N TYR A 147 12.17 -3.09 12.18
CA TYR A 147 10.91 -2.74 11.58
C TYR A 147 10.27 -1.58 12.33
N ARG A 148 9.90 -0.53 11.60
CA ARG A 148 9.14 0.59 12.16
C ARG A 148 7.67 0.24 12.36
N PHE A 149 7.18 -0.73 11.59
CA PHE A 149 5.77 -1.07 11.53
C PHE A 149 5.58 -2.56 11.73
N THR A 150 4.45 -2.94 12.33
CA THR A 150 4.04 -4.33 12.41
C THR A 150 4.01 -4.97 11.01
N PRO A 151 4.38 -6.25 10.84
CA PRO A 151 4.19 -6.95 9.57
C PRO A 151 2.72 -7.19 9.22
N HIS A 152 1.84 -7.16 10.22
CA HIS A 152 0.47 -7.65 10.08
C HIS A 152 -0.49 -6.56 9.62
N ARG A 153 -1.40 -6.95 8.74
CA ARG A 153 -2.50 -6.11 8.23
C ARG A 153 -3.83 -6.66 8.68
N GLN A 154 -4.82 -5.78 8.76
CA GLN A 154 -6.22 -6.16 8.93
C GLN A 154 -7.06 -5.70 7.75
N VAL A 155 -8.06 -6.49 7.41
CA VAL A 155 -9.08 -6.10 6.42
C VAL A 155 -9.97 -5.00 7.00
N ILE A 156 -10.30 -4.01 6.19
CA ILE A 156 -11.28 -2.99 6.54
C ILE A 156 -12.64 -3.47 6.07
N THR A 157 -13.59 -3.49 6.99
CA THR A 157 -15.01 -3.62 6.67
C THR A 157 -15.70 -2.32 7.03
N LEU A 158 -16.69 -1.92 6.24
CA LEU A 158 -17.51 -0.76 6.57
C LEU A 158 -18.63 -1.20 7.48
N GLU A 159 -18.62 -0.66 8.70
CA GLU A 159 -19.77 -0.72 9.59
C GLU A 159 -20.44 0.65 9.63
N ALA A 160 -21.74 0.69 9.96
CA ALA A 160 -22.40 1.95 10.33
C ALA A 160 -21.67 2.52 11.56
N GLY A 161 -20.87 3.57 11.34
CA GLY A 161 -19.89 4.06 12.31
C GLY A 161 -20.45 5.03 13.36
N ASP A 162 -19.52 5.64 14.11
CA ASP A 162 -19.77 6.58 15.23
C ASP A 162 -20.39 7.94 14.82
N PHE A 163 -20.76 8.11 13.55
CA PHE A 163 -21.44 9.29 13.01
C PHE A 163 -22.92 8.96 12.71
N PRO A 164 -23.78 8.84 13.73
CA PRO A 164 -25.15 8.31 13.58
C PRO A 164 -26.08 9.20 12.75
N ALA A 165 -25.66 10.44 12.45
CA ALA A 165 -26.39 11.36 11.59
C ALA A 165 -26.01 11.24 10.10
N ALA A 166 -24.99 10.45 9.77
CA ALA A 166 -24.60 10.16 8.40
C ALA A 166 -25.11 8.77 8.03
N ASP A 167 -25.74 8.65 6.86
CA ASP A 167 -26.23 7.37 6.36
C ASP A 167 -25.08 6.38 6.04
N HIS A 168 -23.82 6.86 6.00
CA HIS A 168 -22.64 6.06 5.70
C HIS A 168 -21.34 6.70 6.26
N PRO A 169 -20.30 5.92 6.65
CA PRO A 169 -18.96 6.44 7.06
C PRO A 169 -18.17 7.15 5.95
N VAL A 170 -18.78 7.35 4.79
CA VAL A 170 -18.22 7.92 3.56
C VAL A 170 -19.04 9.15 3.24
N GLY A 171 -18.38 10.16 2.66
CA GLY A 171 -19.12 11.31 2.19
C GLY A 171 -19.70 12.19 3.30
N LEU A 172 -19.09 12.13 4.49
CA LEU A 172 -19.29 13.14 5.51
C LEU A 172 -19.16 14.54 4.90
N PRO A 173 -20.01 15.49 5.32
CA PRO A 173 -19.84 16.90 4.97
C PRO A 173 -18.41 17.39 5.25
N LEU A 174 -17.85 18.22 4.36
CA LEU A 174 -16.46 18.67 4.49
C LEU A 174 -16.20 19.41 5.81
N ASP A 175 -17.18 20.15 6.33
CA ASP A 175 -17.10 20.83 7.64
C ASP A 175 -17.02 19.89 8.86
N ARG A 176 -17.18 18.58 8.65
CA ARG A 176 -16.93 17.53 9.66
C ARG A 176 -15.51 16.99 9.63
N VAL A 177 -14.78 17.18 8.54
CA VAL A 177 -13.45 16.58 8.32
C VAL A 177 -12.34 17.63 8.16
N VAL A 178 -12.64 18.82 7.65
CA VAL A 178 -11.72 19.96 7.57
C VAL A 178 -12.26 21.12 8.40
N ARG A 179 -11.35 21.90 9.00
CA ARG A 179 -11.71 22.98 9.92
C ARG A 179 -12.40 24.15 9.23
N ASP A 180 -11.87 24.58 8.09
CA ASP A 180 -12.45 25.63 7.25
C ASP A 180 -12.55 25.15 5.80
N PRO A 181 -13.71 24.58 5.40
CA PRO A 181 -13.94 24.13 4.03
C PRO A 181 -13.86 25.24 2.98
N SER A 182 -14.03 26.51 3.37
CA SER A 182 -14.06 27.62 2.41
C SER A 182 -12.66 28.02 1.92
N THR A 183 -11.64 27.68 2.70
CA THR A 183 -10.22 27.95 2.39
C THR A 183 -9.43 26.68 2.09
N SER A 184 -9.97 25.51 2.41
CA SER A 184 -9.32 24.22 2.19
C SER A 184 -9.33 23.85 0.69
N PRO A 185 -8.22 23.30 0.15
CA PRO A 185 -8.21 22.75 -1.20
C PRO A 185 -8.96 21.40 -1.29
N VAL A 186 -9.37 20.83 -0.16
CA VAL A 186 -10.06 19.55 -0.06
C VAL A 186 -11.46 19.66 -0.66
N SER A 187 -11.73 18.77 -1.60
CA SER A 187 -13.03 18.69 -2.29
C SER A 187 -13.77 17.40 -1.95
N TRP A 188 -13.06 16.37 -1.48
CA TRP A 188 -13.59 15.02 -1.32
C TRP A 188 -13.26 14.43 0.05
N HIS A 189 -14.20 13.66 0.58
CA HIS A 189 -13.99 12.77 1.71
C HIS A 189 -14.35 11.35 1.29
N TYR A 190 -13.36 10.45 1.33
CA TYR A 190 -13.48 9.08 0.87
C TYR A 190 -13.82 8.10 2.00
N LEU A 191 -13.27 8.26 3.20
CA LEU A 191 -13.49 7.34 4.31
C LEU A 191 -13.07 7.96 5.65
N SER A 192 -13.78 7.62 6.72
CA SER A 192 -13.34 7.85 8.11
C SER A 192 -12.90 6.55 8.77
N LEU A 193 -11.75 6.58 9.44
CA LEU A 193 -11.16 5.45 10.14
C LEU A 193 -11.04 5.76 11.63
N ARG A 194 -11.47 4.83 12.47
CA ARG A 194 -11.21 4.86 13.91
C ARG A 194 -9.77 4.43 14.15
N LEU A 195 -8.96 5.28 14.76
CA LEU A 195 -7.53 4.99 14.95
C LEU A 195 -7.28 3.84 15.93
N ALA A 196 -8.19 3.62 16.88
CA ALA A 196 -8.13 2.51 17.82
C ALA A 196 -8.22 1.13 17.15
N ASP A 197 -8.76 1.06 15.92
CA ASP A 197 -8.97 -0.20 15.19
C ASP A 197 -7.80 -0.50 14.22
N ILE A 198 -6.71 0.27 14.29
CA ILE A 198 -5.57 0.17 13.37
C ILE A 198 -4.39 -0.49 14.09
N PRO A 199 -4.06 -1.76 13.78
CA PRO A 199 -2.99 -2.48 14.46
C PRO A 199 -1.63 -1.85 14.20
N GLY A 200 -0.84 -1.74 15.26
CA GLY A 200 0.51 -1.18 15.20
C GLY A 200 0.55 0.32 14.93
N LEU A 201 -0.61 1.00 14.90
CA LEU A 201 -0.63 2.46 14.85
C LEU A 201 0.01 3.03 16.13
N PRO A 202 0.96 3.96 16.01
CA PRO A 202 1.50 4.69 17.14
C PRO A 202 0.41 5.46 17.89
N ALA A 203 0.66 5.80 19.16
CA ALA A 203 -0.29 6.60 19.93
C ALA A 203 -0.56 7.95 19.23
N TRP A 204 -1.84 8.26 18.98
CA TRP A 204 -2.27 9.45 18.27
C TRP A 204 -3.30 10.25 19.08
N PRO A 205 -3.31 11.59 18.98
CA PRO A 205 -4.18 12.44 19.79
C PRO A 205 -5.64 12.43 19.31
N ALA A 206 -5.87 12.22 18.02
CA ALA A 206 -7.20 12.15 17.44
C ALA A 206 -7.80 10.75 17.63
N THR A 207 -9.13 10.68 17.68
CA THR A 207 -9.85 9.40 17.70
C THR A 207 -10.07 8.83 16.29
N HIS A 208 -10.05 9.70 15.29
CA HIS A 208 -10.32 9.38 13.90
C HIS A 208 -9.27 10.00 12.98
N ALA A 209 -9.08 9.39 11.82
CA ALA A 209 -8.45 10.02 10.68
C ALA A 209 -9.32 9.81 9.44
N HIS A 210 -9.22 10.75 8.51
CA HIS A 210 -10.03 10.79 7.30
C HIS A 210 -9.16 10.63 6.06
N LEU A 211 -9.58 9.80 5.12
CA LEU A 211 -9.02 9.81 3.79
C LEU A 211 -9.78 10.87 2.98
N ILE A 212 -9.09 11.93 2.60
CA ILE A 212 -9.64 13.09 1.89
C ILE A 212 -8.96 13.28 0.54
N GLY A 213 -9.45 14.16 -0.31
CA GLY A 213 -8.71 14.49 -1.52
C GLY A 213 -9.13 15.78 -2.20
N LEU A 214 -8.34 16.10 -3.20
CA LEU A 214 -8.46 17.30 -4.01
C LEU A 214 -9.28 17.00 -5.26
N ASN A 215 -9.89 18.03 -5.85
CA ASN A 215 -10.38 17.97 -7.21
C ASN A 215 -9.21 18.18 -8.20
N SER A 216 -8.34 17.18 -8.33
CA SER A 216 -7.20 17.19 -9.26
C SER A 216 -7.08 15.87 -10.01
N TRP A 217 -6.46 15.92 -11.19
CA TRP A 217 -6.45 14.86 -12.21
C TRP A 217 -5.05 14.25 -12.40
N CYS A 218 -4.04 14.73 -11.68
CA CYS A 218 -2.66 14.25 -11.73
C CYS A 218 -2.23 13.60 -10.41
N MET A 219 -1.00 13.10 -10.33
CA MET A 219 -0.43 12.58 -9.08
C MET A 219 -0.17 13.71 -8.09
N TRP A 220 -0.61 13.52 -6.86
CA TRP A 220 -0.46 14.51 -5.80
C TRP A 220 -0.25 13.86 -4.43
N THR A 221 0.39 14.63 -3.57
CA THR A 221 0.47 14.39 -2.13
C THR A 221 -0.10 15.60 -1.40
N LEU A 222 -1.09 15.39 -0.55
CA LEU A 222 -1.68 16.39 0.32
C LEU A 222 -1.18 16.18 1.74
N PHE A 223 -0.46 17.14 2.29
CA PHE A 223 -0.09 17.16 3.71
C PHE A 223 -1.11 17.99 4.49
N ALA A 224 -1.43 17.58 5.71
CA ALA A 224 -2.32 18.32 6.60
C ALA A 224 -1.92 18.12 8.07
N GLU A 225 -2.25 19.08 8.92
CA GLU A 225 -2.22 18.91 10.38
C GLU A 225 -3.58 18.38 10.87
N VAL A 226 -3.57 17.68 12.01
CA VAL A 226 -4.79 17.11 12.61
C VAL A 226 -4.99 17.67 14.02
N ASP A 227 -6.17 18.20 14.29
CA ASP A 227 -6.55 18.66 15.62
C ASP A 227 -7.00 17.51 16.54
N SER A 228 -7.33 17.83 17.80
CA SER A 228 -7.78 16.84 18.78
C SER A 228 -9.11 16.16 18.44
N ASP A 229 -9.93 16.80 17.61
CA ASP A 229 -11.23 16.28 17.19
C ASP A 229 -11.12 15.44 15.90
N GLY A 230 -9.91 15.32 15.35
CA GLY A 230 -9.63 14.56 14.13
C GLY A 230 -9.81 15.36 12.84
N ARG A 231 -10.06 16.67 12.92
CA ARG A 231 -10.24 17.51 11.73
C ARG A 231 -8.91 18.00 11.20
N TYR A 232 -8.87 18.17 9.89
CA TYR A 232 -7.69 18.62 9.18
C TYR A 232 -7.65 20.14 9.02
N GLU A 233 -6.44 20.66 9.08
CA GLU A 233 -6.12 22.07 8.83
C GLU A 233 -4.73 22.23 8.20
N ALA A 234 -4.44 23.45 7.75
CA ALA A 234 -3.17 23.82 7.13
C ALA A 234 -2.79 22.91 5.94
N GLU A 235 -3.77 22.55 5.11
CA GLU A 235 -3.59 21.58 4.05
C GLU A 235 -2.72 22.14 2.92
N GLN A 236 -1.67 21.40 2.57
CA GLN A 236 -0.70 21.77 1.52
C GLN A 236 -0.59 20.64 0.49
N ALA A 237 -0.97 20.95 -0.75
CA ALA A 237 -0.83 20.05 -1.88
C ALA A 237 0.55 20.19 -2.54
N VAL A 238 1.17 19.05 -2.85
CA VAL A 238 2.37 18.92 -3.67
C VAL A 238 2.00 18.07 -4.88
N PHE A 239 2.24 18.60 -6.07
CA PHE A 239 2.03 17.89 -7.33
C PHE A 239 3.38 17.40 -7.86
N GLU A 240 3.43 16.19 -8.38
CA GLU A 240 4.60 15.73 -9.14
C GLU A 240 4.55 16.38 -10.54
N ASP A 241 5.71 16.84 -11.05
CA ASP A 241 5.80 17.62 -12.29
C ASP A 241 4.99 16.98 -13.43
N GLU A 242 4.16 17.79 -14.08
CA GLU A 242 3.43 17.43 -15.28
C GLU A 242 4.43 17.03 -16.36
N THR A 243 4.52 15.74 -16.70
CA THR A 243 4.96 15.41 -18.05
C THR A 243 3.86 15.89 -19.00
N ASP A 244 4.08 17.08 -19.57
CA ASP A 244 3.48 17.55 -20.82
C ASP A 244 3.27 16.35 -21.76
N ASP A 245 2.01 16.03 -22.05
CA ASP A 245 1.51 15.77 -23.41
C ASP A 245 -0.02 15.53 -23.41
N GLU A 246 -0.72 16.57 -23.86
CA GLU A 246 -1.93 16.58 -24.69
C GLU A 246 -3.10 15.62 -24.40
N ILE A 247 -4.23 16.17 -23.95
CA ILE A 247 -5.47 16.12 -24.76
C ILE A 247 -6.10 17.51 -24.81
N GLY A 248 -5.79 18.24 -25.89
CA GLY A 248 -6.57 19.39 -26.31
C GLY A 248 -8.00 18.97 -26.67
N GLY A 249 -8.95 19.42 -25.86
CA GLY A 249 -10.37 19.44 -26.18
C GLY A 249 -11.00 20.63 -25.49
N ASP A 250 -11.54 21.57 -26.25
CA ASP A 250 -12.32 22.69 -25.74
C ASP A 250 -13.46 22.13 -24.87
N PRO A 251 -13.50 22.39 -23.54
CA PRO A 251 -14.53 21.80 -22.71
C PRO A 251 -15.85 22.47 -23.02
N THR A 252 -16.69 21.81 -23.83
CA THR A 252 -18.13 22.11 -23.84
C THR A 252 -18.61 21.99 -22.40
N THR A 253 -18.90 23.12 -21.77
CA THR A 253 -19.23 23.21 -20.34
C THR A 253 -20.57 22.53 -20.08
N GLY A 254 -20.51 21.29 -19.63
CA GLY A 254 -21.62 20.59 -18.98
C GLY A 254 -21.65 20.95 -17.50
N ARG A 255 -22.81 21.36 -17.00
CA ARG A 255 -23.03 21.55 -15.56
C ARG A 255 -23.40 20.21 -14.92
N ALA A 256 -22.48 19.65 -14.15
CA ALA A 256 -22.76 18.49 -13.31
C ALA A 256 -23.38 18.92 -11.97
N VAL A 257 -24.33 18.14 -11.47
CA VAL A 257 -24.90 18.31 -10.13
C VAL A 257 -24.28 17.25 -9.24
N LEU A 258 -23.42 17.68 -8.32
CA LEU A 258 -22.84 16.83 -7.29
C LEU A 258 -23.97 16.26 -6.42
N ARG A 259 -24.07 14.93 -6.37
CA ARG A 259 -24.97 14.26 -5.42
C ARG A 259 -24.15 13.87 -4.19
N PRO A 260 -24.69 14.06 -2.97
CA PRO A 260 -24.14 13.37 -1.81
C PRO A 260 -24.14 11.87 -2.13
N TYR A 261 -22.97 11.26 -1.95
CA TYR A 261 -22.55 9.92 -2.34
C TYR A 261 -23.67 8.86 -2.27
N GLY A 262 -23.89 8.13 -3.38
CA GLY A 262 -24.88 7.05 -3.48
C GLY A 262 -24.29 5.65 -3.24
N PRO A 263 -25.14 4.60 -3.22
CA PRO A 263 -24.76 3.20 -2.96
C PRO A 263 -23.84 2.57 -4.03
N ASP A 264 -23.55 3.29 -5.10
CA ASP A 264 -22.80 2.81 -6.27
C ASP A 264 -21.29 3.03 -6.15
N LEU A 265 -20.80 3.55 -5.02
CA LEU A 265 -19.36 3.71 -4.80
C LEU A 265 -18.74 2.35 -4.49
N LEU A 266 -18.18 1.75 -5.53
CA LEU A 266 -17.42 0.51 -5.45
C LEU A 266 -16.05 0.80 -4.84
N TYR A 267 -15.86 0.37 -3.60
CA TYR A 267 -14.56 0.34 -2.94
C TYR A 267 -13.85 -0.96 -3.31
N CYS A 268 -12.67 -0.84 -3.94
CA CYS A 268 -11.82 -1.99 -4.19
C CYS A 268 -10.48 -1.81 -3.48
N ASN A 269 -10.06 -2.85 -2.75
CA ASN A 269 -8.69 -2.98 -2.31
C ASN A 269 -7.85 -3.44 -3.50
N GLY A 270 -6.79 -2.72 -3.85
CA GLY A 270 -5.91 -3.08 -4.98
C GLY A 270 -5.13 -4.34 -4.85
N HIS A 271 -5.20 -4.94 -3.67
CA HIS A 271 -4.56 -6.21 -3.38
C HIS A 271 -5.58 -7.30 -3.04
N VAL A 272 -6.87 -6.96 -2.96
CA VAL A 272 -7.97 -7.93 -2.83
C VAL A 272 -9.13 -7.43 -3.68
N ASP A 273 -8.93 -7.47 -4.99
CA ASP A 273 -10.01 -7.22 -5.93
C ASP A 273 -11.16 -8.20 -5.62
N LEU A 274 -12.37 -7.66 -5.42
CA LEU A 274 -13.64 -8.40 -5.48
C LEU A 274 -14.05 -9.26 -4.24
N THR A 275 -13.51 -9.03 -3.04
CA THR A 275 -14.08 -9.68 -1.82
C THR A 275 -15.28 -8.88 -1.28
N PRO A 276 -16.52 -9.42 -1.32
CA PRO A 276 -17.70 -8.70 -0.84
C PRO A 276 -17.57 -8.29 0.64
N GLY A 277 -17.85 -7.03 0.95
CA GLY A 277 -17.81 -6.48 2.31
C GLY A 277 -16.44 -6.01 2.80
N VAL A 278 -15.37 -6.21 2.02
CA VAL A 278 -14.03 -5.71 2.32
C VAL A 278 -13.73 -4.50 1.44
N VAL A 279 -13.31 -3.40 2.06
CA VAL A 279 -13.10 -2.11 1.38
C VAL A 279 -11.65 -1.62 1.37
N GLY A 280 -10.75 -2.33 2.05
CA GLY A 280 -9.34 -1.97 2.14
C GLY A 280 -8.55 -2.85 3.11
N THR A 281 -7.30 -2.48 3.37
CA THR A 281 -6.50 -3.01 4.47
C THR A 281 -5.85 -1.86 5.25
N VAL A 282 -5.61 -2.07 6.54
CA VAL A 282 -4.88 -1.14 7.42
C VAL A 282 -3.68 -1.77 8.10
N GLY A 283 -2.74 -0.91 8.48
CA GLY A 283 -1.52 -1.30 9.16
C GLY A 283 -0.51 -1.97 8.22
N GLY A 284 0.58 -2.47 8.79
CA GLY A 284 1.65 -3.09 8.01
C GLY A 284 2.79 -2.14 7.62
N PRO A 285 3.80 -2.64 6.89
CA PRO A 285 4.72 -1.77 6.15
C PRO A 285 3.97 -0.89 5.16
N PRO A 286 4.53 0.26 4.76
CA PRO A 286 3.84 1.16 3.87
C PRO A 286 3.65 0.52 2.49
N LEU A 287 2.39 0.44 2.10
CA LEU A 287 1.99 0.06 0.75
C LEU A 287 0.97 1.05 0.29
N GLY A 288 1.33 1.80 -0.72
CA GLY A 288 0.39 2.65 -1.40
C GLY A 288 1.02 3.10 -2.69
N ILE A 289 0.61 4.29 -3.07
CA ILE A 289 1.22 4.99 -4.19
C ILE A 289 2.64 5.35 -3.80
N TYR A 290 3.60 4.79 -4.54
CA TYR A 290 4.98 5.22 -4.45
C TYR A 290 5.15 6.58 -5.16
N PRO A 291 6.01 7.46 -4.63
CA PRO A 291 6.82 7.27 -3.43
C PRO A 291 6.00 7.36 -2.12
N ASN A 292 6.34 6.53 -1.13
CA ASN A 292 5.69 6.60 0.18
C ASN A 292 6.12 7.90 0.89
N PRO A 293 5.20 8.72 1.40
CA PRO A 293 5.54 10.05 1.90
C PRO A 293 6.33 9.99 3.20
N SER A 294 7.38 10.81 3.28
CA SER A 294 8.07 11.14 4.52
C SER A 294 7.48 12.42 5.13
N CYS A 295 7.37 12.46 6.46
CA CYS A 295 6.83 13.61 7.16
C CYS A 295 7.67 14.86 6.85
N PRO A 296 7.06 15.97 6.42
CA PRO A 296 7.81 17.18 6.07
C PRO A 296 8.59 17.76 7.26
N SER A 297 8.11 17.53 8.48
CA SER A 297 8.69 18.04 9.73
C SER A 297 9.85 17.18 10.24
N CYS A 298 9.63 15.90 10.54
CA CYS A 298 10.66 15.04 11.13
C CYS A 298 11.44 14.18 10.11
N LYS A 299 11.06 14.24 8.83
CA LYS A 299 11.66 13.47 7.71
C LYS A 299 11.57 11.96 7.85
N ARG A 300 10.81 11.46 8.83
CA ARG A 300 10.55 10.03 8.99
C ARG A 300 9.48 9.58 8.01
N LEU A 301 9.66 8.39 7.44
CA LEU A 301 8.62 7.70 6.69
C LEU A 301 7.34 7.59 7.52
N MET A 302 6.20 7.91 6.90
CA MET A 302 4.90 7.95 7.58
C MET A 302 4.25 6.57 7.62
N PHE A 303 3.48 6.31 8.69
CA PHE A 303 2.73 5.07 8.90
C PHE A 303 1.59 4.97 7.89
N HIS A 304 1.58 3.95 7.05
CA HIS A 304 0.46 3.70 6.13
C HIS A 304 -0.77 3.22 6.89
N THR A 305 -1.88 3.91 6.66
CA THR A 305 -3.13 3.70 7.39
C THR A 305 -4.11 2.92 6.55
N ALA A 306 -4.39 3.36 5.33
CA ALA A 306 -5.29 2.66 4.42
C ALA A 306 -5.00 3.05 2.97
N THR A 307 -5.35 2.15 2.05
CA THR A 307 -5.44 2.44 0.62
C THR A 307 -6.81 2.01 0.13
N VAL A 308 -7.49 2.90 -0.58
CA VAL A 308 -8.74 2.61 -1.28
C VAL A 308 -8.57 2.89 -2.77
N SER A 309 -9.33 2.19 -3.61
CA SER A 309 -9.59 2.64 -4.97
C SER A 309 -11.06 2.93 -5.18
N HIS A 310 -11.32 3.81 -6.12
CA HIS A 310 -12.66 4.10 -6.60
C HIS A 310 -12.62 4.18 -8.13
N HIS A 311 -13.75 3.90 -8.79
CA HIS A 311 -13.85 3.87 -10.26
C HIS A 311 -14.87 4.86 -10.83
N ILE A 312 -15.25 5.86 -10.05
CA ILE A 312 -16.25 6.84 -10.47
C ILE A 312 -15.52 8.09 -10.93
N ARG A 313 -15.26 8.22 -12.22
CA ARG A 313 -14.52 9.34 -12.83
C ARG A 313 -14.82 10.73 -12.23
N GLU A 314 -16.05 11.02 -11.80
CA GLU A 314 -16.43 12.29 -11.18
C GLU A 314 -15.77 12.59 -9.81
N TYR A 315 -15.24 11.59 -9.08
CA TYR A 315 -14.59 11.79 -7.77
C TYR A 315 -13.09 11.43 -7.73
N GLY A 316 -12.41 11.29 -8.88
CA GLY A 316 -10.98 10.95 -8.90
C GLY A 316 -10.69 9.47 -9.13
N ASP A 317 -10.94 8.90 -10.33
CA ASP A 317 -10.70 7.46 -10.58
C ASP A 317 -9.26 7.08 -10.22
N GLY A 318 -9.10 5.96 -9.51
CA GLY A 318 -7.81 5.41 -9.08
C GLY A 318 -7.64 5.26 -7.57
N TRP A 319 -6.38 5.19 -7.17
CA TRP A 319 -5.91 4.84 -5.83
C TRP A 319 -5.77 6.06 -4.95
N ARG A 320 -6.11 5.94 -3.67
CA ARG A 320 -5.88 6.96 -2.64
C ARG A 320 -5.35 6.30 -1.37
N SER A 321 -4.27 6.83 -0.82
CA SER A 321 -3.62 6.25 0.38
C SER A 321 -3.48 7.28 1.49
N LEU A 322 -3.80 6.91 2.72
CA LEU A 322 -3.66 7.73 3.92
C LEU A 322 -2.42 7.30 4.70
N TYR A 323 -1.64 8.27 5.17
CA TYR A 323 -0.44 8.09 5.99
C TYR A 323 -0.43 9.03 7.19
N LEU A 324 0.18 8.58 8.29
CA LEU A 324 0.20 9.25 9.58
C LEU A 324 1.64 9.33 10.13
N CYS A 325 2.09 10.53 10.49
CA CYS A 325 3.36 10.70 11.19
C CYS A 325 3.21 10.46 12.71
N GLU A 326 3.94 9.47 13.23
CA GLU A 326 3.92 9.08 14.65
C GLU A 326 4.24 10.21 15.64
N ASP A 327 5.16 11.12 15.28
CA ASP A 327 5.68 12.13 16.22
C ASP A 327 5.08 13.53 15.99
N CYS A 328 4.71 13.84 14.75
CA CYS A 328 4.35 15.20 14.35
C CYS A 328 2.84 15.39 14.16
N HIS A 329 2.05 14.31 14.24
CA HIS A 329 0.61 14.31 13.98
C HIS A 329 0.23 14.93 12.62
N THR A 330 1.15 14.88 11.67
CA THR A 330 0.94 15.26 10.28
C THR A 330 0.31 14.08 9.55
N VAL A 331 -0.69 14.36 8.73
CA VAL A 331 -1.26 13.44 7.76
C VAL A 331 -0.64 13.69 6.39
N ALA A 332 -0.45 12.62 5.62
CA ALA A 332 -0.26 12.70 4.19
C ALA A 332 -1.31 11.85 3.48
N VAL A 333 -1.92 12.39 2.43
CA VAL A 333 -2.78 11.63 1.52
C VAL A 333 -2.15 11.66 0.14
N THR A 334 -2.00 10.49 -0.49
CA THR A 334 -1.47 10.38 -1.86
C THR A 334 -2.53 9.88 -2.83
N ALA A 335 -2.35 10.18 -4.11
CA ALA A 335 -3.20 9.69 -5.20
C ALA A 335 -2.41 9.24 -6.43
N THR A 336 -2.80 8.10 -7.03
CA THR A 336 -2.53 7.78 -8.44
C THR A 336 -3.85 7.50 -9.15
N GLY A 337 -3.94 7.90 -10.42
CA GLY A 337 -5.13 7.69 -11.24
C GLY A 337 -5.44 8.88 -12.13
N TRP A 338 -6.46 8.71 -12.96
CA TRP A 338 -6.85 9.63 -14.03
C TRP A 338 -8.29 10.08 -13.81
N ASN A 339 -8.60 11.34 -14.11
CA ASN A 339 -9.99 11.81 -14.25
C ASN A 339 -10.39 12.03 -15.70
#